data_AF-B3DWL0-F1
#
_entry.id   AF-B3DWL0-F1
#
_cell.length_a   1.000
_cell.length_b   1.000
_cell.length_c   1.000
_cell.angle_alpha   90.00
_cell.angle_beta   90.00
_cell.angle_gamma   90.00
#
_symmetry.space_group_name_H-M   'P 1'
#
loop_
_entity.id
_entity.type
_entity.pdbx_description
1 polymer ?
#
loop_
_entity_poly.entity_id
_entity_poly.type
_entity_poly.pdbx_seq_one_letter_code
_entity_poly.pdbx_strand_id
1 'polypeptide(L)'
;MVFKKAFFFLFCFLTFLALLYGHPAENRSARDGSFDGGAQKYLFPLLGDWIKGQVRAPVFLIEYVDFQCPVCKRYNETVNKLLKDYQGNLSVIYRHKPSQTHPYAFIAALSAEAAGLEGRFWPMVDLLFENQERWAGVADPIKLFKEYALALNIPEEKFMQNLRKPELRDKIFKDLQSSFILGMTRVPSFILGGERIPNPQSYEDFKILVEAALIKSKKRELVHEHADFRVVLDGKPIDFSAPKYQSRFGQEIDPYVHLHHGNGRVIHKHKRGITLGYFFKTLGMELSKDRFVLDTGEKFEVRNGKVLLLFVNGKLEPSLDAYEPRDLDRILIYYGPFVDKLIAKEISSVSDEACIYSLKCPQRGKPPDEECVGQLGSDCQ
;
A
#
# COMPACT_ATOMS: atom_id res chain seq x y z
N MET A 1 67.90 63.39 7.74
CA MET A 1 68.22 62.90 6.38
C MET A 1 67.49 61.56 6.19
N VAL A 2 66.39 61.58 5.44
CA VAL A 2 65.87 60.49 4.57
C VAL A 2 65.20 59.25 5.22
N PHE A 3 63.86 59.20 5.04
CA PHE A 3 62.97 58.08 4.69
C PHE A 3 62.82 56.85 5.61
N LYS A 4 61.58 56.60 6.09
CA LYS A 4 60.69 55.54 5.56
C LYS A 4 59.33 55.46 6.29
N LYS A 5 58.26 55.54 5.48
CA LYS A 5 56.94 54.89 5.61
C LYS A 5 56.00 55.33 6.74
N ALA A 6 55.12 56.27 6.42
CA ALA A 6 53.74 56.31 6.91
C ALA A 6 52.85 56.96 5.83
N PHE A 7 52.25 56.14 4.98
CA PHE A 7 51.19 56.53 4.06
C PHE A 7 50.19 55.37 4.01
N PHE A 8 48.90 55.69 3.90
CA PHE A 8 47.71 54.84 4.11
C PHE A 8 47.11 54.88 5.52
N PHE A 9 46.61 56.06 5.87
CA PHE A 9 45.30 56.16 6.51
C PHE A 9 44.39 57.02 5.63
N LEU A 10 43.11 56.65 5.58
CA LEU A 10 41.99 57.44 5.06
C LEU A 10 41.64 57.29 3.56
N PHE A 11 41.11 56.12 3.16
CA PHE A 11 40.06 56.04 2.14
C PHE A 11 39.36 54.66 2.18
N CYS A 12 38.31 54.53 2.99
CA CYS A 12 37.20 53.59 2.82
C CYS A 12 36.23 53.75 4.01
N PHE A 13 35.45 54.83 3.99
CA PHE A 13 34.32 55.02 4.89
C PHE A 13 33.09 55.31 4.01
N LEU A 14 32.65 54.32 3.24
CA LEU A 14 31.43 54.39 2.41
C LEU A 14 31.01 52.97 1.94
N THR A 15 30.76 52.06 2.88
CA THR A 15 29.96 50.83 2.67
C THR A 15 29.37 50.36 4.00
N PHE A 16 28.74 51.27 4.74
CA PHE A 16 28.05 50.92 5.98
C PHE A 16 26.83 51.82 6.22
N LEU A 17 25.97 52.01 5.21
CA LEU A 17 24.63 52.59 5.40
C LEU A 17 23.73 52.36 4.18
N ALA A 18 23.44 51.10 3.83
CA ALA A 18 22.45 50.75 2.80
C ALA A 18 21.76 49.40 3.06
N LEU A 19 21.50 49.08 4.34
CA LEU A 19 20.75 47.87 4.73
C LEU A 19 19.76 48.14 5.89
N LEU A 20 19.34 49.39 6.05
CA LEU A 20 18.20 49.76 6.88
C LEU A 20 17.22 50.49 5.96
N TYR A 21 15.99 49.99 5.90
CA TYR A 21 14.86 50.40 5.05
C TYR A 21 14.72 49.71 3.68
N GLY A 22 14.19 48.49 3.75
CA GLY A 22 12.97 48.13 3.03
C GLY A 22 13.13 47.48 1.66
N HIS A 23 12.98 46.15 1.60
CA HIS A 23 12.19 45.48 0.56
C HIS A 23 11.37 44.34 1.20
N PRO A 24 10.17 44.05 0.66
CA PRO A 24 9.11 43.36 1.37
C PRO A 24 9.40 41.87 1.54
N ALA A 25 8.87 41.31 2.63
CA ALA A 25 8.83 39.88 2.89
C ALA A 25 8.11 39.17 1.74
N GLU A 26 8.88 38.64 0.80
CA GLU A 26 8.39 37.72 -0.20
C GLU A 26 8.12 36.39 0.51
N ASN A 27 6.83 36.09 0.63
CA ASN A 27 6.26 34.84 1.08
C ASN A 27 7.06 33.66 0.52
N ARG A 28 7.90 33.04 1.36
CA ARG A 28 8.30 31.65 1.13
C ARG A 28 7.10 30.78 1.49
N SER A 29 6.13 30.74 0.58
CA SER A 29 5.16 29.65 0.55
C SER A 29 5.94 28.34 0.52
N ALA A 30 5.41 27.37 1.26
CA ALA A 30 5.83 25.99 1.30
C ALA A 30 6.53 25.56 0.00
N ARG A 31 7.82 25.20 0.12
CA ARG A 31 8.42 24.31 -0.87
C ARG A 31 7.68 22.99 -0.71
N ASP A 32 6.73 22.79 -1.60
CA ASP A 32 6.09 21.52 -1.90
C ASP A 32 7.20 20.56 -2.37
N GLY A 33 7.74 19.83 -1.40
CA GLY A 33 8.75 18.81 -1.61
C GLY A 33 8.04 17.51 -1.91
N SER A 34 7.90 17.18 -3.19
CA SER A 34 7.58 15.84 -3.66
C SER A 34 8.54 14.83 -3.04
N PHE A 35 8.12 14.15 -1.97
CA PHE A 35 8.93 13.15 -1.28
C PHE A 35 8.03 12.06 -0.68
N ASP A 36 7.15 11.43 -1.46
CA ASP A 36 6.14 10.58 -0.80
C ASP A 36 5.67 9.31 -1.54
N GLY A 37 6.51 8.73 -2.39
CA GLY A 37 6.33 7.33 -2.81
C GLY A 37 7.15 6.33 -1.97
N GLY A 38 8.37 6.73 -1.58
CA GLY A 38 9.34 5.85 -0.95
C GLY A 38 9.15 5.60 0.55
N ALA A 39 8.59 6.57 1.28
CA ALA A 39 8.34 6.46 2.72
C ALA A 39 7.00 5.76 3.03
N GLN A 40 5.95 6.06 2.25
CA GLN A 40 4.61 5.48 2.43
C GLN A 40 4.60 3.96 2.43
N LYS A 41 5.45 3.30 1.62
CA LYS A 41 5.51 1.83 1.58
C LYS A 41 5.78 1.21 2.96
N TYR A 42 6.50 1.89 3.84
CA TYR A 42 6.81 1.40 5.18
C TYR A 42 5.62 1.53 6.15
N LEU A 43 4.55 2.22 5.76
CA LEU A 43 3.29 2.26 6.52
C LEU A 43 2.46 0.98 6.34
N PHE A 44 2.81 0.13 5.38
CA PHE A 44 2.08 -1.09 5.02
C PHE A 44 2.95 -2.33 5.23
N PRO A 45 2.35 -3.53 5.33
CA PRO A 45 3.09 -4.78 5.39
C PRO A 45 4.01 -4.94 4.16
N LEU A 46 5.22 -5.42 4.38
CA LEU A 46 6.23 -5.64 3.35
C LEU A 46 6.50 -7.13 3.16
N LEU A 47 7.04 -7.48 1.98
CA LEU A 47 7.53 -8.83 1.73
C LEU A 47 8.61 -9.20 2.76
N GLY A 48 8.41 -10.33 3.44
CA GLY A 48 9.29 -10.81 4.50
C GLY A 48 8.97 -10.28 5.89
N ASP A 49 7.88 -9.54 6.10
CA ASP A 49 7.35 -9.25 7.44
C ASP A 49 6.80 -10.52 8.09
N TRP A 50 7.04 -10.64 9.40
CA TRP A 50 6.41 -11.67 10.22
C TRP A 50 5.01 -11.21 10.62
N ILE A 51 3.99 -11.98 10.26
CA ILE A 51 2.58 -11.67 10.55
C ILE A 51 2.03 -12.69 11.58
N LYS A 52 1.41 -12.21 12.66
CA LYS A 52 0.62 -12.99 13.63
C LYS A 52 -0.86 -12.68 13.41
N GLY A 53 -1.71 -13.71 13.40
CA GLY A 53 -3.14 -13.59 13.10
C GLY A 53 -3.47 -13.89 11.65
N GLN A 54 -4.69 -13.55 11.23
CA GLN A 54 -5.12 -13.76 9.85
C GLN A 54 -4.39 -12.79 8.92
N VAL A 55 -3.67 -13.33 7.93
CA VAL A 55 -2.93 -12.53 6.94
C VAL A 55 -3.83 -11.54 6.20
N ARG A 56 -5.12 -11.87 6.05
CA ARG A 56 -6.14 -11.06 5.36
C ARG A 56 -7.03 -10.24 6.31
N ALA A 57 -6.57 -9.97 7.52
CA ALA A 57 -7.31 -9.11 8.44
C ALA A 57 -7.55 -7.72 7.81
N PRO A 58 -8.76 -7.14 7.90
CA PRO A 58 -9.10 -5.82 7.35
C PRO A 58 -8.26 -4.68 7.93
N VAL A 59 -7.64 -4.89 9.09
CA VAL A 59 -6.72 -3.96 9.74
C VAL A 59 -5.47 -4.72 10.19
N PHE A 60 -4.31 -4.10 10.06
CA PHE A 60 -3.04 -4.60 10.56
C PHE A 60 -2.42 -3.59 11.54
N LEU A 61 -1.66 -4.09 12.51
CA LEU A 61 -0.86 -3.33 13.46
C LEU A 61 0.63 -3.66 13.23
N ILE A 62 1.43 -2.68 12.83
CA ILE A 62 2.89 -2.80 12.78
C ILE A 62 3.46 -2.22 14.07
N GLU A 63 4.25 -3.00 14.78
CA GLU A 63 5.01 -2.59 15.95
C GLU A 63 6.50 -2.57 15.63
N TYR A 64 7.14 -1.41 15.80
CA TYR A 64 8.60 -1.31 15.85
C TYR A 64 9.07 -1.68 17.26
N VAL A 65 9.72 -2.83 17.37
CA VAL A 65 9.94 -3.53 18.62
C VAL A 65 11.42 -3.69 18.96
N ASP A 66 11.72 -3.65 20.26
CA ASP A 66 13.00 -4.02 20.84
C ASP A 66 12.75 -5.07 21.92
N PHE A 67 13.27 -6.28 21.71
CA PHE A 67 13.03 -7.42 22.60
C PHE A 67 13.64 -7.26 23.99
N GLN A 68 14.59 -6.34 24.21
CA GLN A 68 15.17 -6.06 25.53
C GLN A 68 14.43 -4.91 26.25
N CYS A 69 13.55 -4.19 25.55
CA CYS A 69 12.82 -3.08 26.13
C CYS A 69 11.70 -3.56 27.08
N PRO A 70 11.69 -3.13 28.36
CA PRO A 70 10.63 -3.50 29.31
C PRO A 70 9.25 -2.95 28.93
N VAL A 71 9.21 -1.80 28.24
CA VAL A 71 7.96 -1.22 27.74
C VAL A 71 7.40 -2.08 26.61
N CYS A 72 8.24 -2.56 25.69
CA CYS A 72 7.81 -3.47 24.62
C CYS A 72 7.25 -4.78 25.20
N LYS A 73 7.87 -5.35 26.25
CA LYS A 73 7.33 -6.53 26.96
C LYS A 73 5.88 -6.32 27.44
N ARG A 74 5.60 -5.18 28.08
CA ARG A 74 4.24 -4.84 28.55
C ARG A 74 3.24 -4.66 27.40
N TYR A 75 3.67 -4.04 26.29
CA TYR A 75 2.81 -3.94 25.11
C TYR A 75 2.57 -5.27 24.44
N ASN A 76 3.53 -6.20 24.42
CA ASN A 76 3.34 -7.54 23.86
C ASN A 76 2.15 -8.28 24.54
N GLU A 77 1.99 -8.16 25.87
CA GLU A 77 0.82 -8.71 26.58
C GLU A 77 -0.49 -8.07 26.08
N THR A 78 -0.50 -6.73 25.95
CA THR A 78 -1.65 -5.96 25.47
C THR A 78 -2.00 -6.30 24.02
N VAL A 79 -0.99 -6.42 23.15
CA VAL A 79 -1.12 -6.75 21.73
C VAL A 79 -1.60 -8.19 21.54
N ASN A 80 -1.10 -9.15 22.32
CA ASN A 80 -1.62 -10.53 22.28
C ASN A 80 -3.09 -10.60 22.72
N LYS A 81 -3.49 -9.79 23.73
CA LYS A 81 -4.91 -9.66 24.10
C LYS A 81 -5.75 -9.07 22.98
N LEU A 82 -5.29 -8.01 22.32
CA LEU A 82 -5.99 -7.43 21.14
C LEU A 82 -6.14 -8.45 20.03
N LEU A 83 -5.07 -9.18 19.70
CA LEU A 83 -5.10 -10.19 18.65
C LEU A 83 -6.14 -11.30 18.95
N LYS A 84 -6.32 -11.64 20.24
CA LYS A 84 -7.35 -12.58 20.69
C LYS A 84 -8.76 -11.99 20.59
N ASP A 85 -8.95 -10.74 20.99
CA ASP A 85 -10.27 -10.10 21.00
C ASP A 85 -10.75 -9.70 19.59
N TYR A 86 -9.81 -9.48 18.65
CA TYR A 86 -10.07 -9.12 17.25
C TYR A 86 -9.66 -10.22 16.27
N GLN A 87 -9.83 -11.49 16.64
CA GLN A 87 -9.53 -12.61 15.75
C GLN A 87 -10.20 -12.44 14.37
N GLY A 88 -9.38 -12.51 13.33
CA GLY A 88 -9.76 -12.31 11.93
C GLY A 88 -10.01 -10.87 11.49
N ASN A 89 -10.10 -9.93 12.43
CA ASN A 89 -10.24 -8.51 12.14
C ASN A 89 -8.91 -7.74 12.26
N LEU A 90 -7.96 -8.26 13.03
CA LEU A 90 -6.65 -7.66 13.26
C LEU A 90 -5.51 -8.66 12.97
N SER A 91 -4.46 -8.20 12.30
CA SER A 91 -3.15 -8.86 12.25
C SER A 91 -2.08 -8.00 12.92
N VAL A 92 -0.99 -8.63 13.37
CA VAL A 92 0.14 -7.97 14.02
C VAL A 92 1.42 -8.28 13.26
N ILE A 93 2.26 -7.26 13.06
CA ILE A 93 3.56 -7.33 12.40
C ILE A 93 4.62 -6.74 13.30
N TYR A 94 5.73 -7.46 13.48
CA TYR A 94 6.90 -6.98 14.21
C TYR A 94 8.01 -6.56 13.25
N ARG A 95 8.54 -5.35 13.47
CA ARG A 95 9.74 -4.84 12.79
C ARG A 95 10.79 -4.44 13.81
N HIS A 96 12.03 -4.78 13.53
CA HIS A 96 13.10 -4.63 14.51
C HIS A 96 13.55 -3.17 14.65
N LYS A 97 13.63 -2.69 15.88
CA LYS A 97 14.25 -1.42 16.23
C LYS A 97 15.12 -1.56 17.49
N PRO A 98 16.23 -2.33 17.41
CA PRO A 98 17.12 -2.50 18.55
C PRO A 98 17.73 -1.15 18.96
N SER A 99 17.57 -0.78 20.22
CA SER A 99 18.12 0.45 20.80
C SER A 99 19.61 0.29 21.14
N GLN A 100 20.38 1.36 20.98
CA GLN A 100 21.78 1.39 21.43
C GLN A 100 21.90 1.32 22.97
N THR A 101 20.85 1.70 23.70
CA THR A 101 20.80 1.59 25.17
C THR A 101 20.53 0.17 25.66
N HIS A 102 20.21 -0.75 24.75
CA HIS A 102 19.90 -2.14 25.03
C HIS A 102 20.93 -3.04 24.35
N PRO A 103 22.02 -3.41 25.05
CA PRO A 103 23.20 -4.03 24.43
C PRO A 103 22.93 -5.39 23.76
N TYR A 104 21.85 -6.07 24.15
CA TYR A 104 21.46 -7.39 23.66
C TYR A 104 20.25 -7.36 22.73
N ALA A 105 19.67 -6.19 22.45
CA ALA A 105 18.49 -6.06 21.59
C ALA A 105 18.73 -6.61 20.17
N PHE A 106 19.91 -6.33 19.60
CA PHE A 106 20.25 -6.79 18.25
C PHE A 106 20.39 -8.31 18.17
N ILE A 107 21.04 -8.94 19.17
CA ILE A 107 21.21 -10.40 19.18
C ILE A 107 19.89 -11.12 19.50
N ALA A 108 19.01 -10.52 20.31
CA ALA A 108 17.65 -11.01 20.51
C ALA A 108 16.83 -10.95 19.20
N ALA A 109 16.92 -9.85 18.45
CA ALA A 109 16.28 -9.72 17.13
C ALA A 109 16.80 -10.76 16.13
N LEU A 110 18.12 -10.95 16.06
CA LEU A 110 18.72 -12.01 15.26
C LEU A 110 18.25 -13.40 15.68
N SER A 111 18.04 -13.64 16.97
CA SER A 111 17.56 -14.92 17.49
C SER A 111 16.12 -15.21 17.06
N ALA A 112 15.24 -14.20 17.10
CA ALA A 112 13.89 -14.30 16.57
C ALA A 112 13.89 -14.63 15.07
N GLU A 113 14.69 -13.90 14.28
CA GLU A 113 14.83 -14.14 12.84
C GLU A 113 15.44 -15.51 12.51
N ALA A 114 16.45 -15.94 13.25
CA ALA A 114 17.09 -17.24 13.07
C ALA A 114 16.12 -18.40 13.36
N ALA A 115 15.26 -18.25 14.37
CA ALA A 115 14.17 -19.18 14.62
C ALA A 115 13.06 -19.09 13.56
N GLY A 116 12.83 -17.89 13.02
CA GLY A 116 11.92 -17.66 11.91
C GLY A 116 12.26 -18.46 10.65
N LEU A 117 13.54 -18.61 10.32
CA LEU A 117 13.97 -19.48 9.22
C LEU A 117 13.54 -20.95 9.37
N GLU A 118 13.23 -21.39 10.59
CA GLU A 118 12.71 -22.72 10.90
C GLU A 118 11.19 -22.71 11.19
N GLY A 119 10.49 -21.64 10.85
CA GLY A 119 9.05 -21.47 11.08
C GLY A 119 8.67 -21.17 12.52
N ARG A 120 9.63 -20.75 13.37
CA ARG A 120 9.43 -20.56 14.82
C ARG A 120 9.68 -19.11 15.29
N PHE A 121 9.41 -18.12 14.45
CA PHE A 121 9.58 -16.71 14.81
C PHE A 121 8.75 -16.32 16.05
N TRP A 122 7.42 -16.48 15.99
CA TRP A 122 6.53 -16.08 17.09
C TRP A 122 6.78 -16.85 18.39
N PRO A 123 6.95 -18.19 18.37
CA PRO A 123 7.36 -18.91 19.57
C PRO A 123 8.67 -18.43 20.20
N MET A 124 9.66 -18.03 19.38
CA MET A 124 10.91 -17.45 19.89
C MET A 124 10.67 -16.06 20.49
N VAL A 125 9.85 -15.22 19.85
CA VAL A 125 9.42 -13.92 20.39
C VAL A 125 8.75 -14.07 21.75
N ASP A 126 7.85 -15.04 21.90
CA ASP A 126 7.16 -15.33 23.16
C ASP A 126 8.19 -15.70 24.24
N LEU A 127 9.12 -16.62 23.97
CA LEU A 127 10.19 -16.99 24.90
C LEU A 127 11.12 -15.82 25.27
N LEU A 128 11.47 -14.96 24.31
CA LEU A 128 12.29 -13.77 24.54
C LEU A 128 11.60 -12.80 25.49
N PHE A 129 10.30 -12.53 25.33
CA PHE A 129 9.59 -11.62 26.21
C PHE A 129 9.27 -12.22 27.58
N GLU A 130 8.83 -13.47 27.63
CA GLU A 130 8.53 -14.19 28.87
C GLU A 130 9.76 -14.25 29.79
N ASN A 131 10.94 -14.49 29.21
CA ASN A 131 12.19 -14.62 29.94
C ASN A 131 13.07 -13.36 29.92
N GLN A 132 12.52 -12.19 29.53
CA GLN A 132 13.30 -10.95 29.33
C GLN A 132 14.22 -10.63 30.51
N GLU A 133 13.71 -10.69 31.73
CA GLU A 133 14.47 -10.39 32.95
C GLU A 133 15.64 -11.37 33.17
N ARG A 134 15.48 -12.63 32.76
CA ARG A 134 16.51 -13.67 32.91
C ARG A 134 17.69 -13.44 31.97
N TRP A 135 17.47 -13.00 30.73
CA TRP A 135 18.54 -12.83 29.75
C TRP A 135 19.03 -11.39 29.58
N ALA A 136 18.25 -10.37 29.96
CA ALA A 136 18.64 -8.98 29.75
C ALA A 136 19.83 -8.52 30.61
N GLY A 137 20.10 -9.20 31.72
CA GLY A 137 21.17 -8.85 32.68
C GLY A 137 22.38 -9.79 32.68
N VAL A 138 22.39 -10.85 31.86
CA VAL A 138 23.51 -11.81 31.84
C VAL A 138 24.59 -11.37 30.86
N ALA A 139 25.84 -11.72 31.15
CA ALA A 139 26.97 -11.34 30.30
C ALA A 139 26.89 -11.92 28.88
N ASP A 140 26.33 -13.13 28.75
CA ASP A 140 26.24 -13.86 27.48
C ASP A 140 24.84 -14.48 27.27
N PRO A 141 23.87 -13.70 26.75
CA PRO A 141 22.49 -14.17 26.56
C PRO A 141 22.36 -15.23 25.45
N ILE A 142 23.38 -15.41 24.59
CA ILE A 142 23.30 -16.38 23.50
C ILE A 142 23.13 -17.80 24.03
N LYS A 143 23.67 -18.10 25.22
CA LYS A 143 23.51 -19.41 25.87
C LYS A 143 22.04 -19.71 26.13
N LEU A 144 21.30 -18.73 26.66
CA LEU A 144 19.87 -18.85 26.92
C LEU A 144 19.08 -18.92 25.60
N PHE A 145 19.46 -18.16 24.58
CA PHE A 145 18.76 -18.20 23.28
C PHE A 145 18.93 -19.55 22.57
N LYS A 146 20.05 -20.24 22.77
CA LYS A 146 20.23 -21.63 22.31
C LYS A 146 19.33 -22.61 23.08
N GLU A 147 19.18 -22.44 24.40
CA GLU A 147 18.20 -23.22 25.20
C GLU A 147 16.77 -23.00 24.67
N TYR A 148 16.41 -21.76 24.34
CA TYR A 148 15.10 -21.44 23.75
C TYR A 148 14.93 -22.08 22.37
N ALA A 149 15.96 -22.01 21.52
CA ALA A 149 15.93 -22.66 20.21
C ALA A 149 15.73 -24.18 20.34
N LEU A 150 16.43 -24.81 21.27
CA LEU A 150 16.28 -26.24 21.57
C LEU A 150 14.86 -26.57 22.05
N ALA A 151 14.26 -25.75 22.93
CA ALA A 151 12.88 -25.90 23.37
C ALA A 151 11.86 -25.77 22.22
N LEU A 152 12.23 -25.07 21.14
CA LEU A 152 11.45 -24.93 19.91
C LEU A 152 11.75 -26.02 18.87
N ASN A 153 12.52 -27.06 19.24
CA ASN A 153 12.98 -28.15 18.39
C ASN A 153 13.91 -27.70 17.25
N ILE A 154 14.71 -26.66 17.49
CA ILE A 154 15.76 -26.21 16.56
C ILE A 154 17.12 -26.69 17.12
N PRO A 155 17.86 -27.56 16.40
CA PRO A 155 19.19 -27.98 16.83
C PRO A 155 20.14 -26.79 17.02
N GLU A 156 21.00 -26.86 18.02
CA GLU A 156 21.90 -25.76 18.36
C GLU A 156 22.78 -25.36 17.17
N GLU A 157 23.36 -26.34 16.46
CA GLU A 157 24.22 -26.08 15.31
C GLU A 157 23.46 -25.35 14.20
N LYS A 158 22.20 -25.74 13.96
CA LYS A 158 21.33 -25.12 12.96
C LYS A 158 20.98 -23.69 13.35
N PHE A 159 20.62 -23.46 14.61
CA PHE A 159 20.34 -22.11 15.13
C PHE A 159 21.57 -21.20 15.00
N MET A 160 22.76 -21.69 15.37
CA MET A 160 24.01 -20.95 15.25
C MET A 160 24.41 -20.68 13.79
N GLN A 161 24.13 -21.62 12.87
CA GLN A 161 24.29 -21.40 11.44
C GLN A 161 23.38 -20.27 10.97
N ASN A 162 22.09 -20.31 11.35
CA ASN A 162 21.12 -19.30 10.98
C ASN A 162 21.50 -17.90 11.51
N LEU A 163 21.95 -17.79 12.76
CA LEU A 163 22.41 -16.52 13.35
C LEU A 163 23.57 -15.83 12.60
N ARG A 164 24.37 -16.60 11.86
CA ARG A 164 25.53 -16.10 11.10
C ARG A 164 25.15 -15.61 9.70
N LYS A 165 23.92 -15.82 9.27
CA LYS A 165 23.43 -15.39 7.97
C LYS A 165 23.45 -13.86 7.83
N PRO A 166 24.12 -13.30 6.81
CA PRO A 166 24.15 -11.85 6.58
C PRO A 166 22.75 -11.29 6.30
N GLU A 167 21.89 -12.04 5.63
CA GLU A 167 20.54 -11.59 5.26
C GLU A 167 19.67 -11.22 6.47
N LEU A 168 19.88 -11.84 7.64
CA LEU A 168 19.13 -11.52 8.85
C LEU A 168 19.57 -10.17 9.44
N ARG A 169 20.88 -9.86 9.37
CA ARG A 169 21.40 -8.55 9.77
C ARG A 169 20.85 -7.48 8.84
N ASP A 170 20.86 -7.73 7.54
CA ASP A 170 20.33 -6.80 6.54
C ASP A 170 18.84 -6.52 6.75
N LYS A 171 18.04 -7.55 7.09
CA LYS A 171 16.63 -7.38 7.45
C LYS A 171 16.46 -6.46 8.66
N ILE A 172 17.18 -6.72 9.76
CA ILE A 172 17.12 -5.89 10.97
C ILE A 172 17.53 -4.44 10.69
N PHE A 173 18.57 -4.23 9.88
CA PHE A 173 19.00 -2.89 9.49
C PHE A 173 17.98 -2.18 8.60
N LYS A 174 17.32 -2.89 7.68
CA LYS A 174 16.24 -2.34 6.86
C LYS A 174 15.04 -1.91 7.71
N ASP A 175 14.64 -2.74 8.67
CA ASP A 175 13.58 -2.39 9.62
C ASP A 175 13.98 -1.15 10.44
N LEU A 176 15.18 -1.16 11.01
CA LEU A 176 15.71 -0.02 11.76
C LEU A 176 15.73 1.27 10.91
N GLN A 177 16.20 1.20 9.67
CA GLN A 177 16.23 2.34 8.75
C GLN A 177 14.83 2.85 8.44
N SER A 178 13.87 1.95 8.18
CA SER A 178 12.48 2.33 7.93
C SER A 178 11.87 3.08 9.11
N SER A 179 12.22 2.72 10.34
CA SER A 179 11.77 3.44 11.53
C SER A 179 12.25 4.90 11.53
N PHE A 180 13.48 5.16 11.08
CA PHE A 180 14.01 6.52 11.00
C PHE A 180 13.36 7.32 9.87
N ILE A 181 13.11 6.70 8.72
CA ILE A 181 12.40 7.32 7.58
C ILE A 181 11.01 7.78 8.01
N LEU A 182 10.30 6.98 8.81
CA LEU A 182 8.97 7.31 9.34
C LEU A 182 8.99 8.22 10.57
N GLY A 183 10.16 8.68 11.01
CA GLY A 183 10.31 9.49 12.23
C GLY A 183 9.92 8.75 13.53
N MET A 184 9.93 7.42 13.51
CA MET A 184 9.65 6.53 14.66
C MET A 184 10.96 6.29 15.41
N THR A 185 11.35 7.26 16.23
CA THR A 185 12.66 7.27 16.91
C THR A 185 12.71 6.49 18.22
N ARG A 186 11.57 6.02 18.74
CA ARG A 186 11.44 5.34 20.04
C ARG A 186 10.76 3.98 19.90
N VAL A 187 10.91 3.14 20.93
CA VAL A 187 10.23 1.84 21.03
C VAL A 187 9.37 1.76 22.30
N PRO A 188 8.22 1.06 22.25
CA PRO A 188 7.56 0.64 21.01
C PRO A 188 7.04 1.87 20.24
N SER A 189 6.76 1.70 18.95
CA SER A 189 6.01 2.68 18.17
C SER A 189 5.12 1.92 17.17
N PHE A 190 3.92 2.43 16.93
CA PHE A 190 2.88 1.68 16.24
C PHE A 190 2.37 2.37 14.98
N ILE A 191 2.01 1.55 13.99
CA ILE A 191 1.24 1.93 12.81
C ILE A 191 0.02 1.03 12.77
N LEU A 192 -1.17 1.62 12.63
CA LEU A 192 -2.44 0.91 12.59
C LEU A 192 -3.17 1.27 11.29
N GLY A 193 -3.44 0.27 10.46
CA GLY A 193 -4.17 0.47 9.20
C GLY A 193 -3.53 1.48 8.24
N GLY A 194 -2.20 1.52 8.19
CA GLY A 194 -1.44 2.46 7.35
C GLY A 194 -1.16 3.83 7.97
N GLU A 195 -1.54 4.05 9.23
CA GLU A 195 -1.37 5.35 9.89
C GLU A 195 -0.60 5.21 11.20
N ARG A 196 0.39 6.08 11.43
CA ARG A 196 1.11 6.11 12.70
C ARG A 196 0.15 6.54 13.81
N ILE A 197 0.13 5.79 14.91
CA ILE A 197 -0.69 6.10 16.08
C ILE A 197 0.18 6.50 17.28
N PRO A 198 -0.32 7.33 18.20
CA PRO A 198 0.31 7.49 19.50
C PRO A 198 0.24 6.18 20.29
N ASN A 199 1.22 5.94 21.16
CA ASN A 199 1.23 4.77 22.03
C ASN A 199 0.06 4.82 23.03
N PRO A 200 -0.90 3.88 22.96
CA PRO A 200 -2.09 3.91 23.82
C PRO A 200 -1.71 3.66 25.28
N GLN A 201 -2.32 4.37 26.23
CA GLN A 201 -1.95 4.26 27.65
C GLN A 201 -2.61 3.06 28.34
N SER A 202 -3.71 2.56 27.78
CA SER A 202 -4.46 1.41 28.27
C SER A 202 -4.86 0.46 27.15
N TYR A 203 -5.34 -0.73 27.53
CA TYR A 203 -5.95 -1.68 26.59
C TYR A 203 -7.19 -1.06 25.94
N GLU A 204 -8.01 -0.34 26.69
CA GLU A 204 -9.22 0.34 26.22
C GLU A 204 -8.90 1.43 25.18
N ASP A 205 -7.84 2.23 25.39
CA ASP A 205 -7.40 3.21 24.39
C ASP A 205 -7.00 2.53 23.09
N PHE A 206 -6.27 1.41 23.20
CA PHE A 206 -5.84 0.63 22.04
C PHE A 206 -7.06 0.06 21.31
N LYS A 207 -8.02 -0.47 22.07
CA LYS A 207 -9.29 -1.01 21.57
C LYS A 207 -10.04 0.03 20.74
N ILE A 208 -10.17 1.27 21.24
CA ILE A 208 -10.84 2.37 20.53
C ILE A 208 -10.17 2.66 19.19
N LEU A 209 -8.84 2.69 19.14
CA LEU A 209 -8.10 2.92 17.90
C LEU A 209 -8.32 1.79 16.89
N VAL A 210 -8.32 0.53 17.35
CA VAL A 210 -8.59 -0.63 16.48
C VAL A 210 -10.02 -0.59 15.93
N GLU A 211 -11.01 -0.29 16.74
CA GLU A 211 -12.41 -0.15 16.29
C GLU A 211 -12.56 1.00 15.27
N ALA A 212 -11.93 2.14 15.52
CA ALA A 212 -11.91 3.26 14.58
C ALA A 212 -11.26 2.88 13.26
N ALA A 213 -10.13 2.17 13.30
CA ALA A 213 -9.44 1.66 12.11
C ALA A 213 -10.31 0.64 11.35
N LEU A 214 -11.04 -0.23 12.05
CA LEU A 214 -11.97 -1.19 11.43
C LEU A 214 -13.15 -0.49 10.74
N ILE A 215 -13.74 0.52 11.37
CA ILE A 215 -14.80 1.34 10.75
C ILE A 215 -14.25 2.04 9.51
N LYS A 216 -13.04 2.60 9.59
CA LYS A 216 -12.38 3.28 8.48
C LYS A 216 -12.03 2.31 7.35
N SER A 217 -11.58 1.10 7.66
CA SER A 217 -11.31 0.02 6.70
C SER A 217 -12.58 -0.41 5.97
N LYS A 218 -13.69 -0.62 6.70
CA LYS A 218 -15.01 -0.90 6.10
C LYS A 218 -15.49 0.22 5.17
N LYS A 219 -15.21 1.49 5.50
CA LYS A 219 -15.51 2.63 4.60
C LYS A 219 -14.57 2.70 3.38
N ARG A 220 -13.40 2.07 3.45
CA ARG A 220 -12.37 2.02 2.40
C ARG A 220 -12.47 0.78 1.51
N GLU A 221 -13.50 -0.07 1.64
CA GLU A 221 -13.66 -1.36 0.92
C GLU A 221 -13.00 -1.36 -0.46
N LEU A 222 -11.78 -1.89 -0.47
CA LEU A 222 -11.11 -2.40 -1.66
C LEU A 222 -11.95 -3.60 -2.09
N VAL A 223 -12.47 -3.55 -3.30
CA VAL A 223 -13.26 -4.63 -3.92
C VAL A 223 -12.43 -5.15 -5.07
N HIS A 224 -12.43 -6.44 -5.35
CA HIS A 224 -11.84 -6.96 -6.59
C HIS A 224 -12.97 -7.44 -7.48
N GLU A 225 -13.35 -6.61 -8.45
CA GLU A 225 -14.50 -6.84 -9.32
C GLU A 225 -14.08 -6.80 -10.78
N HIS A 226 -14.71 -7.66 -11.59
CA HIS A 226 -14.46 -7.73 -13.02
C HIS A 226 -15.73 -7.39 -13.79
N ALA A 227 -15.64 -6.51 -14.77
CA ALA A 227 -16.76 -6.16 -15.62
C ALA A 227 -16.37 -6.24 -17.09
N ASP A 228 -17.20 -6.89 -17.90
CA ASP A 228 -17.07 -6.87 -19.35
C ASP A 228 -17.49 -5.52 -19.90
N PHE A 229 -16.73 -4.99 -20.86
CA PHE A 229 -17.11 -3.75 -21.52
C PHE A 229 -16.82 -3.76 -23.02
N ARG A 230 -17.56 -2.92 -23.74
CA ARG A 230 -17.37 -2.65 -25.16
C ARG A 230 -17.72 -1.21 -25.46
N VAL A 231 -16.88 -0.54 -26.25
CA VAL A 231 -17.14 0.81 -26.77
C VAL A 231 -17.26 0.71 -28.29
N VAL A 232 -18.39 1.18 -28.83
CA VAL A 232 -18.65 1.20 -30.27
C VAL A 232 -19.00 2.63 -30.69
N LEU A 233 -18.15 3.24 -31.52
CA LEU A 233 -18.31 4.61 -32.00
C LEU A 233 -18.52 4.59 -33.51
N ASP A 234 -19.70 5.01 -33.98
CA ASP A 234 -20.11 4.98 -35.39
C ASP A 234 -19.92 3.60 -36.05
N GLY A 235 -20.29 2.55 -35.32
CA GLY A 235 -20.17 1.16 -35.79
C GLY A 235 -18.75 0.61 -35.76
N LYS A 236 -17.76 1.37 -35.26
CA LYS A 236 -16.38 0.93 -35.09
C LYS A 236 -16.12 0.59 -33.62
N PRO A 237 -15.82 -0.68 -33.27
CA PRO A 237 -15.40 -1.01 -31.92
C PRO A 237 -13.99 -0.47 -31.65
N ILE A 238 -13.78 -0.01 -30.42
CA ILE A 238 -12.45 0.41 -29.95
C ILE A 238 -11.69 -0.82 -29.44
N ASP A 239 -10.42 -0.93 -29.84
CA ASP A 239 -9.52 -2.00 -29.40
C ASP A 239 -8.70 -1.56 -28.19
N PHE A 240 -9.09 -2.04 -27.01
CA PHE A 240 -8.38 -1.78 -25.76
C PHE A 240 -7.28 -2.80 -25.45
N SER A 241 -7.05 -3.81 -26.31
CA SER A 241 -5.94 -4.77 -26.14
C SER A 241 -4.57 -4.16 -26.47
N ALA A 242 -4.55 -2.99 -27.12
CA ALA A 242 -3.33 -2.28 -27.47
C ALA A 242 -2.45 -1.99 -26.23
N PRO A 243 -1.12 -2.16 -26.31
CA PRO A 243 -0.23 -2.02 -25.16
C PRO A 243 -0.32 -0.71 -24.38
N LYS A 244 -0.75 0.39 -25.02
CA LYS A 244 -0.91 1.71 -24.38
C LYS A 244 -2.04 1.78 -23.33
N TYR A 245 -3.01 0.87 -23.41
CA TYR A 245 -4.12 0.79 -22.45
C TYR A 245 -3.94 -0.35 -21.44
N GLN A 246 -2.83 -1.10 -21.54
CA GLN A 246 -2.59 -2.31 -20.77
C GLN A 246 -1.55 -2.02 -19.69
N SER A 247 -1.95 -2.25 -18.45
CA SER A 247 -1.05 -2.24 -17.31
C SER A 247 -0.05 -3.38 -17.40
N ARG A 248 1.13 -3.12 -16.85
CA ARG A 248 2.17 -4.13 -16.65
C ARG A 248 2.35 -4.33 -15.16
N PHE A 249 2.80 -5.51 -14.79
CA PHE A 249 3.11 -5.84 -13.42
C PHE A 249 4.03 -4.80 -12.76
N GLY A 250 3.58 -4.21 -11.64
CA GLY A 250 4.31 -3.20 -10.88
C GLY A 250 4.43 -1.84 -11.57
N GLN A 251 3.73 -1.66 -12.70
CA GLN A 251 3.62 -0.43 -13.48
C GLN A 251 2.18 -0.31 -14.00
N GLU A 252 1.22 -0.33 -13.07
CA GLU A 252 -0.18 -0.15 -13.37
C GLU A 252 -0.44 1.28 -13.86
N ILE A 253 -1.29 1.42 -14.88
CA ILE A 253 -1.75 2.72 -15.36
C ILE A 253 -2.49 3.46 -14.24
N ASP A 254 -3.31 2.72 -13.48
CA ASP A 254 -3.96 3.20 -12.27
C ASP A 254 -4.10 2.04 -11.26
N PRO A 255 -3.79 2.27 -9.96
CA PRO A 255 -3.79 1.23 -8.95
C PRO A 255 -5.19 0.78 -8.52
N TYR A 256 -6.26 1.47 -8.92
CA TYR A 256 -7.63 1.17 -8.53
C TYR A 256 -8.47 0.60 -9.67
N VAL A 257 -8.12 0.88 -10.92
CA VAL A 257 -8.82 0.31 -12.08
C VAL A 257 -7.91 0.23 -13.29
N HIS A 258 -7.86 -0.92 -13.93
CA HIS A 258 -7.02 -1.09 -15.11
C HIS A 258 -7.45 -2.25 -16.01
N LEU A 259 -6.76 -2.36 -17.14
CA LEU A 259 -6.75 -3.52 -18.03
C LEU A 259 -5.36 -4.13 -17.99
N HIS A 260 -5.26 -5.45 -18.16
CA HIS A 260 -3.97 -6.13 -18.22
C HIS A 260 -4.05 -7.45 -19.00
N HIS A 261 -2.90 -8.11 -19.20
CA HIS A 261 -2.73 -9.35 -19.97
C HIS A 261 -3.16 -9.27 -21.45
N GLY A 262 -3.23 -8.06 -22.01
CA GLY A 262 -3.71 -7.85 -23.38
C GLY A 262 -5.22 -8.06 -23.51
N ASN A 263 -5.96 -8.25 -22.40
CA ASN A 263 -7.41 -8.32 -22.44
C ASN A 263 -7.97 -6.89 -22.46
N GLY A 264 -8.53 -6.50 -23.60
CA GLY A 264 -9.20 -5.21 -23.80
C GLY A 264 -10.70 -5.23 -23.49
N ARG A 265 -11.21 -6.31 -22.87
CA ARG A 265 -12.65 -6.53 -22.70
C ARG A 265 -13.09 -6.58 -21.24
N VAL A 266 -12.17 -6.79 -20.31
CA VAL A 266 -12.47 -6.96 -18.87
C VAL A 266 -11.80 -5.84 -18.08
N ILE A 267 -12.62 -4.98 -17.47
CA ILE A 267 -12.20 -3.99 -16.49
C ILE A 267 -11.87 -4.72 -15.19
N HIS A 268 -10.69 -4.48 -14.64
CA HIS A 268 -10.29 -4.93 -13.30
C HIS A 268 -10.41 -3.74 -12.35
N LYS A 269 -11.28 -3.84 -11.35
CA LYS A 269 -11.56 -2.76 -10.40
C LYS A 269 -11.19 -3.23 -8.99
N HIS A 270 -10.31 -2.48 -8.34
CA HIS A 270 -9.77 -2.75 -6.99
C HIS A 270 -10.39 -1.86 -5.89
N LYS A 271 -11.35 -0.99 -6.22
CA LYS A 271 -11.92 0.00 -5.28
C LYS A 271 -13.36 0.38 -5.63
N ARG A 272 -14.19 0.60 -4.60
CA ARG A 272 -15.52 1.20 -4.78
C ARG A 272 -15.45 2.68 -5.17
N GLY A 273 -16.51 3.17 -5.80
CA GLY A 273 -16.64 4.57 -6.26
C GLY A 273 -15.87 4.88 -7.54
N ILE A 274 -15.27 3.88 -8.19
CA ILE A 274 -14.63 4.07 -9.50
C ILE A 274 -15.72 4.07 -10.57
N THR A 275 -15.91 5.22 -11.23
CA THR A 275 -16.89 5.35 -12.30
C THR A 275 -16.28 5.06 -13.68
N LEU A 276 -17.12 4.83 -14.69
CA LEU A 276 -16.69 4.73 -16.08
C LEU A 276 -15.93 6.00 -16.53
N GLY A 277 -16.39 7.19 -16.12
CA GLY A 277 -15.69 8.44 -16.39
C GLY A 277 -14.27 8.47 -15.80
N TYR A 278 -14.09 7.98 -14.57
CA TYR A 278 -12.75 7.83 -13.98
C TYR A 278 -11.91 6.84 -14.78
N PHE A 279 -12.44 5.66 -15.08
CA PHE A 279 -11.74 4.63 -15.86
C PHE A 279 -11.25 5.13 -17.22
N PHE A 280 -12.09 5.79 -18.01
CA PHE A 280 -11.65 6.32 -19.31
C PHE A 280 -10.59 7.42 -19.17
N LYS A 281 -10.67 8.23 -18.10
CA LYS A 281 -9.67 9.25 -17.81
C LYS A 281 -8.29 8.66 -17.56
N THR A 282 -8.19 7.49 -16.91
CA THR A 282 -6.89 6.81 -16.71
C THR A 282 -6.27 6.38 -18.03
N LEU A 283 -7.09 6.11 -19.05
CA LEU A 283 -6.67 5.76 -20.40
C LEU A 283 -6.43 6.98 -21.32
N GLY A 284 -6.46 8.20 -20.78
CA GLY A 284 -6.31 9.44 -21.55
C GLY A 284 -7.54 9.82 -22.39
N MET A 285 -8.71 9.24 -22.10
CA MET A 285 -9.98 9.50 -22.76
C MET A 285 -10.92 10.32 -21.87
N GLU A 286 -11.98 10.89 -22.44
CA GLU A 286 -13.05 11.55 -21.66
C GLU A 286 -14.41 10.94 -21.98
N LEU A 287 -15.16 10.59 -20.95
CA LEU A 287 -16.57 10.21 -21.04
C LEU A 287 -17.40 11.21 -20.23
N SER A 288 -18.33 11.88 -20.90
CA SER A 288 -19.36 12.74 -20.28
C SER A 288 -20.73 12.35 -20.81
N LYS A 289 -21.79 12.89 -20.20
CA LYS A 289 -23.20 12.62 -20.57
C LYS A 289 -23.53 12.79 -22.05
N ASP A 290 -22.79 13.64 -22.77
CA ASP A 290 -23.07 14.06 -24.13
C ASP A 290 -21.87 13.92 -25.08
N ARG A 291 -20.73 13.41 -24.60
CA ARG A 291 -19.52 13.30 -25.40
C ARG A 291 -18.62 12.14 -24.97
N PHE A 292 -18.02 11.50 -25.96
CA PHE A 292 -16.83 10.64 -25.80
C PHE A 292 -15.64 11.29 -26.52
N VAL A 293 -14.47 11.34 -25.88
CA VAL A 293 -13.22 11.83 -26.47
C VAL A 293 -12.18 10.70 -26.40
N LEU A 294 -11.63 10.32 -27.54
CA LEU A 294 -10.54 9.34 -27.60
C LEU A 294 -9.23 9.97 -27.13
N ASP A 295 -8.24 9.14 -26.81
CA ASP A 295 -6.88 9.55 -26.46
C ASP A 295 -6.15 10.21 -27.64
N THR A 296 -6.65 10.04 -28.86
CA THR A 296 -6.23 10.77 -30.06
C THR A 296 -6.75 12.22 -30.11
N GLY A 297 -7.70 12.57 -29.25
CA GLY A 297 -8.43 13.84 -29.26
C GLY A 297 -9.66 13.88 -30.16
N GLU A 298 -9.97 12.80 -30.88
CA GLU A 298 -11.21 12.68 -31.68
C GLU A 298 -12.45 12.70 -30.78
N LYS A 299 -13.47 13.46 -31.18
CA LYS A 299 -14.67 13.74 -30.37
C LYS A 299 -15.94 13.19 -31.00
N PHE A 300 -16.76 12.56 -30.18
CA PHE A 300 -18.06 11.99 -30.52
C PHE A 300 -19.12 12.65 -29.66
N GLU A 301 -19.74 13.71 -30.18
CA GLU A 301 -20.71 14.56 -29.46
C GLU A 301 -22.13 14.27 -29.92
N VAL A 302 -23.09 14.25 -28.98
CA VAL A 302 -24.52 14.04 -29.27
C VAL A 302 -25.08 15.19 -30.12
N ARG A 303 -25.01 15.03 -31.44
CA ARG A 303 -25.46 15.98 -32.47
C ARG A 303 -25.88 15.22 -33.73
N ASN A 304 -26.59 15.87 -34.64
CA ASN A 304 -26.92 15.34 -35.97
C ASN A 304 -27.64 13.97 -35.94
N GLY A 305 -28.57 13.77 -35.00
CA GLY A 305 -29.35 12.54 -34.89
C GLY A 305 -28.58 11.33 -34.32
N LYS A 306 -27.36 11.54 -33.83
CA LYS A 306 -26.59 10.52 -33.12
C LYS A 306 -26.86 10.60 -31.62
N VAL A 307 -26.80 9.45 -30.98
CA VAL A 307 -26.96 9.27 -29.54
C VAL A 307 -25.66 8.74 -28.94
N LEU A 308 -25.44 9.00 -27.65
CA LEU A 308 -24.42 8.36 -26.81
C LEU A 308 -25.15 7.68 -25.66
N LEU A 309 -25.11 6.36 -25.61
CA LEU A 309 -25.90 5.56 -24.67
C LEU A 309 -25.01 4.55 -23.94
N LEU A 310 -25.36 4.30 -22.68
CA LEU A 310 -24.80 3.23 -21.86
C LEU A 310 -25.85 2.16 -21.69
N PHE A 311 -25.47 0.90 -21.94
CA PHE A 311 -26.26 -0.26 -21.58
C PHE A 311 -25.48 -1.12 -20.60
N VAL A 312 -26.15 -1.58 -19.56
CA VAL A 312 -25.61 -2.52 -18.58
C VAL A 312 -26.53 -3.72 -18.51
N ASN A 313 -25.98 -4.90 -18.76
CA ASN A 313 -26.72 -6.17 -18.77
C ASN A 313 -27.94 -6.11 -19.71
N GLY A 314 -27.78 -5.42 -20.85
CA GLY A 314 -28.81 -5.23 -21.88
C GLY A 314 -29.87 -4.18 -21.57
N LYS A 315 -29.78 -3.46 -20.44
CA LYS A 315 -30.72 -2.40 -20.05
C LYS A 315 -30.06 -1.03 -20.20
N LEU A 316 -30.82 -0.06 -20.69
CA LEU A 316 -30.35 1.33 -20.78
C LEU A 316 -30.07 1.87 -19.37
N GLU A 317 -28.89 2.43 -19.17
CA GLU A 317 -28.44 3.03 -17.91
C GLU A 317 -28.24 4.55 -18.10
N PRO A 318 -29.02 5.41 -17.42
CA PRO A 318 -28.93 6.86 -17.57
C PRO A 318 -27.62 7.48 -17.04
N SER A 319 -26.96 6.82 -16.10
CA SER A 319 -25.83 7.38 -15.36
C SER A 319 -24.50 7.22 -16.11
N LEU A 320 -24.43 7.57 -17.39
CA LEU A 320 -23.34 7.28 -18.33
C LEU A 320 -21.91 7.32 -17.72
N ASP A 321 -21.39 8.52 -17.43
CA ASP A 321 -20.04 8.75 -16.90
C ASP A 321 -19.92 8.46 -15.40
N ALA A 322 -21.04 8.58 -14.68
CA ALA A 322 -21.12 8.39 -13.24
C ALA A 322 -21.36 6.92 -12.83
N TYR A 323 -21.62 6.02 -13.79
CA TYR A 323 -21.90 4.62 -13.51
C TYR A 323 -20.66 3.96 -12.94
N GLU A 324 -20.82 3.26 -11.82
CA GLU A 324 -19.79 2.43 -11.22
C GLU A 324 -19.95 0.98 -11.73
N PRO A 325 -18.98 0.46 -12.50
CA PRO A 325 -18.98 -0.95 -12.91
C PRO A 325 -19.04 -1.87 -11.70
N ARG A 326 -19.89 -2.89 -11.77
CA ARG A 326 -20.01 -3.95 -10.74
C ARG A 326 -19.55 -5.28 -11.31
N ASP A 327 -19.24 -6.19 -10.40
CA ASP A 327 -18.81 -7.54 -10.78
C ASP A 327 -19.81 -8.25 -11.70
N LEU A 328 -19.31 -8.84 -12.78
CA LEU A 328 -20.02 -9.47 -13.88
C LEU A 328 -20.89 -8.57 -14.75
N ASP A 329 -20.82 -7.25 -14.62
CA ASP A 329 -21.54 -6.37 -15.52
C ASP A 329 -21.10 -6.57 -16.97
N ARG A 330 -22.06 -6.55 -17.89
CA ARG A 330 -21.83 -6.49 -19.34
C ARG A 330 -22.20 -5.10 -19.84
N ILE A 331 -21.18 -4.31 -20.12
CA ILE A 331 -21.29 -2.88 -20.38
C ILE A 331 -21.10 -2.59 -21.87
N LEU A 332 -22.03 -1.84 -22.47
CA LEU A 332 -21.89 -1.28 -23.81
C LEU A 332 -21.99 0.24 -23.74
N ILE A 333 -20.98 0.93 -24.27
CA ILE A 333 -21.06 2.35 -24.62
C ILE A 333 -21.22 2.44 -26.14
N TYR A 334 -22.34 3.00 -26.57
CA TYR A 334 -22.72 3.10 -27.97
C TYR A 334 -22.82 4.56 -28.38
N TYR A 335 -22.08 4.94 -29.43
CA TYR A 335 -22.29 6.19 -30.16
C TYR A 335 -22.67 5.92 -31.61
N GLY A 336 -23.78 6.48 -32.08
CA GLY A 336 -24.26 6.27 -33.44
C GLY A 336 -25.74 6.62 -33.61
N PRO A 337 -26.36 6.24 -34.75
CA PRO A 337 -27.79 6.47 -34.96
C PRO A 337 -28.65 5.60 -34.02
N PHE A 338 -29.77 6.14 -33.54
CA PHE A 338 -30.71 5.37 -32.71
C PHE A 338 -31.51 4.37 -33.55
N VAL A 339 -30.98 3.17 -33.72
CA VAL A 339 -31.60 2.08 -34.49
C VAL A 339 -31.58 0.80 -33.65
N ASP A 340 -32.75 0.37 -33.18
CA ASP A 340 -32.92 -0.76 -32.24
C ASP A 340 -32.18 -2.02 -32.69
N LYS A 341 -32.26 -2.37 -33.98
CA LYS A 341 -31.61 -3.56 -34.53
C LYS A 341 -30.08 -3.49 -34.46
N LEU A 342 -29.50 -2.30 -34.65
CA LEU A 342 -28.06 -2.10 -34.54
C LEU A 342 -27.62 -2.16 -33.07
N ILE A 343 -28.36 -1.47 -32.19
CA ILE A 343 -28.07 -1.43 -30.76
C ILE A 343 -28.17 -2.85 -30.16
N ALA A 344 -29.23 -3.60 -30.47
CA ALA A 344 -29.42 -4.96 -29.98
C ALA A 344 -28.27 -5.90 -30.42
N LYS A 345 -27.78 -5.74 -31.66
CA LYS A 345 -26.60 -6.46 -32.15
C LYS A 345 -25.37 -6.14 -31.30
N GLU A 346 -25.12 -4.86 -31.00
CA GLU A 346 -23.96 -4.48 -30.18
C GLU A 346 -24.10 -4.90 -28.71
N ILE A 347 -25.31 -4.90 -28.14
CA ILE A 347 -25.54 -5.44 -26.79
C ILE A 347 -25.16 -6.93 -26.74
N SER A 348 -25.54 -7.69 -27.77
CA SER A 348 -25.23 -9.12 -27.84
C SER A 348 -23.73 -9.42 -28.03
N SER A 349 -22.94 -8.44 -28.51
CA SER A 349 -21.52 -8.60 -28.82
C SER A 349 -20.59 -8.30 -27.64
N VAL A 350 -21.11 -7.75 -26.54
CA VAL A 350 -20.36 -7.61 -25.28
C VAL A 350 -20.00 -8.99 -24.77
N SER A 351 -18.76 -9.20 -24.32
CA SER A 351 -18.35 -10.48 -23.71
C SER A 351 -19.08 -10.75 -22.39
N ASP A 352 -18.82 -11.94 -21.88
CA ASP A 352 -19.12 -12.40 -20.53
C ASP A 352 -17.87 -13.08 -19.91
N GLU A 353 -16.69 -12.58 -20.27
CA GLU A 353 -15.39 -13.13 -19.86
C GLU A 353 -15.08 -12.82 -18.39
N ALA A 354 -15.64 -11.74 -17.82
CA ALA A 354 -15.47 -11.38 -16.42
C ALA A 354 -15.82 -12.52 -15.46
N CYS A 355 -16.71 -13.44 -15.84
CA CYS A 355 -17.01 -14.60 -15.02
C CYS A 355 -15.82 -15.55 -14.79
N ILE A 356 -14.85 -15.58 -15.73
CA ILE A 356 -13.63 -16.40 -15.62
C ILE A 356 -12.72 -15.76 -14.57
N TYR A 357 -12.52 -14.45 -14.68
CA TYR A 357 -11.73 -13.62 -13.76
C TYR A 357 -12.29 -13.66 -12.34
N SER A 358 -13.62 -13.51 -12.18
CA SER A 358 -14.27 -13.60 -10.85
C SER A 358 -14.48 -15.04 -10.35
N LEU A 359 -13.95 -16.07 -11.03
CA LEU A 359 -14.10 -17.49 -10.68
C LEU A 359 -15.55 -17.96 -10.54
N LYS A 360 -16.50 -17.28 -11.19
CA LYS A 360 -17.94 -17.59 -11.16
C LYS A 360 -18.39 -18.54 -12.27
N CYS A 361 -17.52 -18.84 -13.23
CA CYS A 361 -17.77 -19.83 -14.29
C CYS A 361 -16.57 -20.78 -14.49
N PRO A 362 -16.15 -21.54 -13.46
CA PRO A 362 -14.92 -22.36 -13.48
C PRO A 362 -14.88 -23.39 -14.62
N GLN A 363 -16.03 -23.80 -15.14
CA GLN A 363 -16.15 -24.69 -16.30
C GLN A 363 -15.62 -24.08 -17.61
N ARG A 364 -15.39 -22.76 -17.67
CA ARG A 364 -14.91 -22.03 -18.85
C ARG A 364 -13.40 -21.78 -18.85
N GLY A 365 -12.69 -22.28 -17.86
CA GLY A 365 -11.24 -22.12 -17.72
C GLY A 365 -10.87 -21.42 -16.42
N LYS A 366 -9.57 -21.16 -16.27
CA LYS A 366 -9.00 -20.38 -15.18
C LYS A 366 -8.57 -19.01 -15.72
N PRO A 367 -8.67 -17.95 -14.92
CA PRO A 367 -8.07 -16.68 -15.30
C PRO A 367 -6.55 -16.82 -15.45
N PRO A 368 -5.90 -15.90 -16.20
CA PRO A 368 -4.45 -15.77 -16.13
C PRO A 368 -4.01 -15.56 -14.68
N ASP A 369 -2.73 -15.83 -14.37
CA ASP A 369 -2.20 -15.53 -13.04
C ASP A 369 -2.33 -14.03 -12.78
N GLU A 370 -3.36 -13.67 -12.00
CA GLU A 370 -3.53 -12.36 -11.43
C GLU A 370 -2.61 -12.31 -10.21
N GLU A 371 -1.37 -11.85 -10.39
CA GLU A 371 -0.59 -11.37 -9.26
C GLU A 371 -1.25 -10.08 -8.78
N CYS A 372 -2.33 -10.22 -8.00
CA CYS A 372 -3.08 -9.13 -7.38
C CYS A 372 -2.11 -8.11 -6.76
N VAL A 373 -1.91 -6.97 -7.43
CA VAL A 373 -1.34 -5.77 -6.79
C VAL A 373 -2.49 -5.05 -6.09
N GLY A 374 -3.08 -5.74 -5.14
CA GLY A 374 -4.14 -5.29 -4.26
C GLY A 374 -3.88 -5.89 -2.90
N GLN A 375 -2.96 -5.31 -2.13
CA GLN A 375 -2.92 -5.60 -0.71
C GLN A 375 -4.30 -5.24 -0.13
N LEU A 376 -5.02 -6.29 0.29
CA LEU A 376 -6.31 -6.30 1.00
C LEU A 376 -7.56 -6.21 0.11
N GLY A 377 -8.32 -7.32 0.03
CA GLY A 377 -9.75 -7.30 -0.34
C GLY A 377 -10.10 -8.18 -1.53
N SER A 378 -10.58 -9.40 -1.23
CA SER A 378 -11.18 -10.43 -2.11
C SER A 378 -10.31 -11.04 -3.23
N ASP A 379 -9.97 -12.32 -3.00
CA ASP A 379 -9.76 -13.43 -3.94
C ASP A 379 -8.74 -13.31 -5.08
N CYS A 380 -7.45 -13.34 -4.71
CA CYS A 380 -6.41 -14.08 -5.44
C CYS A 380 -5.92 -15.22 -4.53
N GLN A 381 -5.88 -16.47 -5.02
CA GLN A 381 -5.56 -17.66 -4.22
C GLN A 381 -4.15 -17.64 -3.63
#